data_AF-A0A3Q0DMP4-F1
#
_entry.id   AF-A0A3Q0DMP4-F1
#
_cell.length_a   1.000
_cell.length_b   1.000
_cell.length_c   1.000
_cell.angle_alpha   90.00
_cell.angle_beta   90.00
_cell.angle_gamma   90.00
#
_symmetry.space_group_name_H-M   'P 1'
#
loop_
_entity.id
_entity.type
_entity.pdbx_description
1 polymer ?
#
loop_
_entity_poly.entity_id
_entity_poly.type
_entity_poly.pdbx_seq_one_letter_code
_entity_poly.pdbx_strand_id
1 'polypeptide(L)'
;MAQTDVLLTRQPAPQTVPPCELPPKVYDVARNTGTHTSSGLATAGFRTAKYLADEWFQNCYARYHQAFTDRDSSERQRHESQQLAAETEALAQRTQQDSTRRLGARLQDAHGWKSELQRQVEALDAETDLLLAQKQRLERALDATAVPFSIVTDNLQSRERRQHPDLVRDRVEMELLKEAELIRNIQELLKRTIMQAVTQIRLNRQHKETCELDWSDKVEAYAIDETCSRYSSQSTEVQAHPHSSKLEESWCWGDRWHCPTPLLHVPKWQTLREITDQEHNVAALKQAIKDKEMPLRVAQSRLYQRSHRPGVELCRDTAQFRLVSEVEELDLSLAALKEKLLEAEQSLHHLEDTRMDLEKDIAVKTNSLFIDRQKCLARRTCYPSVLQLAGHQ
;
A
#
# COMPACT_ATOMS: atom_id res chain seq x y z
N MET A 1 -42.11 31.71 -37.17
CA MET A 1 -42.09 30.24 -37.37
C MET A 1 -40.64 29.84 -37.60
N ALA A 2 -40.04 28.92 -36.87
CA ALA A 2 -40.42 28.35 -35.57
C ALA A 2 -39.12 28.02 -34.82
N GLN A 3 -39.07 28.24 -33.50
CA GLN A 3 -37.92 27.78 -32.70
C GLN A 3 -38.07 26.28 -32.46
N THR A 4 -37.06 25.51 -32.84
CA THR A 4 -36.97 24.08 -32.55
C THR A 4 -36.34 23.88 -31.18
N ASP A 5 -37.16 23.75 -30.15
CA ASP A 5 -36.69 23.39 -28.81
C ASP A 5 -36.05 21.99 -28.85
N VAL A 6 -34.74 21.94 -28.58
CA VAL A 6 -34.03 20.68 -28.37
C VAL A 6 -34.33 20.21 -26.95
N LEU A 7 -35.14 19.16 -26.82
CA LEU A 7 -35.47 18.53 -25.55
C LEU A 7 -34.22 17.91 -24.91
N LEU A 8 -33.51 18.71 -24.10
CA LEU A 8 -32.49 18.25 -23.18
C LEU A 8 -33.12 17.31 -22.14
N THR A 9 -33.03 16.01 -22.40
CA THR A 9 -33.34 14.96 -21.42
C THR A 9 -32.34 15.03 -20.29
N ARG A 10 -32.57 15.91 -19.32
CA ARG A 10 -31.89 15.88 -18.02
C ARG A 10 -32.04 14.47 -17.46
N GLN A 11 -30.93 13.84 -17.07
CA GLN A 11 -31.01 12.67 -16.21
C GLN A 11 -31.85 13.04 -14.98
N PRO A 12 -32.73 12.15 -14.49
CA PRO A 12 -33.34 12.36 -13.20
C PRO A 12 -32.22 12.50 -12.18
N ALA A 13 -32.23 13.59 -11.41
CA ALA A 13 -31.32 13.72 -10.27
C ALA A 13 -31.50 12.49 -9.37
N PRO A 14 -30.43 11.96 -8.75
CA PRO A 14 -30.58 10.86 -7.81
C PRO A 14 -31.60 11.30 -6.76
N GLN A 15 -32.69 10.54 -6.65
CA GLN A 15 -33.64 10.72 -5.55
C GLN A 15 -32.98 10.13 -4.31
N THR A 16 -32.02 10.87 -3.77
CA THR A 16 -31.67 10.81 -2.36
C THR A 16 -32.94 11.18 -1.62
N VAL A 17 -33.76 10.17 -1.32
CA VAL A 17 -34.81 10.27 -0.31
C VAL A 17 -34.08 10.82 0.91
N PRO A 18 -34.40 12.06 1.38
CA PRO A 18 -33.74 12.59 2.56
C PRO A 18 -33.90 11.55 3.66
N PRO A 19 -32.86 11.26 4.46
CA PRO A 19 -33.02 10.40 5.62
C PRO A 19 -34.22 10.93 6.39
N CYS A 20 -35.31 10.16 6.39
CA CYS A 20 -36.45 10.49 7.20
C CYS A 20 -36.03 10.10 8.60
N GLU A 21 -35.31 11.03 9.25
CA GLU A 21 -35.14 11.08 10.68
C GLU A 21 -36.55 11.18 11.26
N LEU A 22 -37.17 9.99 11.41
CA LEU A 22 -38.31 9.80 12.28
C LEU A 22 -37.87 10.42 13.59
N PRO A 23 -38.50 11.55 14.01
CA PRO A 23 -37.96 12.36 15.08
C PRO A 23 -37.77 11.43 16.27
N PRO A 24 -36.56 11.36 16.85
CA PRO A 24 -36.23 10.34 17.83
C PRO A 24 -37.33 10.37 18.86
N LYS A 25 -38.05 9.25 19.02
CA LYS A 25 -39.06 9.16 20.07
C LYS A 25 -38.29 9.18 21.38
N VAL A 26 -38.09 10.39 21.88
CA VAL A 26 -37.77 10.69 23.26
C VAL A 26 -38.96 10.18 24.05
N TYR A 27 -38.94 8.88 24.31
CA TYR A 27 -39.58 8.30 25.47
C TYR A 27 -38.84 8.91 26.65
N ASP A 28 -39.29 10.10 27.05
CA ASP A 28 -39.16 10.57 28.41
C ASP A 28 -39.63 9.42 29.29
N VAL A 29 -38.68 8.71 29.88
CA VAL A 29 -38.95 7.66 30.85
C VAL A 29 -39.67 8.35 31.99
N ALA A 30 -41.00 8.23 32.01
CA ALA A 30 -41.86 9.06 32.83
C ALA A 30 -41.43 8.97 34.29
N ARG A 31 -40.73 10.01 34.76
CA ARG A 31 -40.05 10.03 36.07
C ARG A 31 -41.05 10.21 37.21
N ASN A 32 -41.96 9.25 37.40
CA ASN A 32 -42.72 9.05 38.64
C ASN A 32 -43.31 10.34 39.24
N THR A 33 -43.95 11.15 38.39
CA THR A 33 -44.60 12.43 38.72
C THR A 33 -46.14 12.34 38.69
N GLY A 34 -46.71 11.16 38.48
CA GLY A 34 -48.15 10.94 38.55
C GLY A 34 -48.64 10.90 40.01
N THR A 35 -49.82 11.50 40.26
CA THR A 35 -50.47 11.50 41.59
C THR A 35 -50.91 10.12 42.09
N HIS A 36 -50.71 9.06 41.30
CA HIS A 36 -50.94 7.66 41.66
C HIS A 36 -49.65 6.82 41.77
N THR A 37 -48.46 7.42 41.58
CA THR A 37 -47.19 6.75 41.87
C THR A 37 -47.11 6.41 43.37
N SER A 38 -46.66 5.19 43.71
CA SER A 38 -46.62 4.69 45.09
C SER A 38 -45.45 5.26 45.93
N SER A 39 -45.38 6.58 46.05
CA SER A 39 -44.67 7.29 47.13
C SER A 39 -45.57 7.45 48.37
N GLY A 40 -46.30 6.37 48.72
CA GLY A 40 -47.29 6.37 49.79
C GLY A 40 -46.68 6.39 51.20
N LEU A 41 -47.40 6.99 52.15
CA LEU A 41 -46.95 7.12 53.54
C LEU A 41 -46.69 5.75 54.19
N ALA A 42 -45.67 5.70 55.05
CA ALA A 42 -45.19 4.46 55.65
C ALA A 42 -46.02 4.03 56.88
N THR A 43 -46.91 3.06 56.68
CA THR A 43 -47.52 2.29 57.79
C THR A 43 -47.44 0.79 57.48
N ALA A 44 -46.69 0.06 58.31
CA ALA A 44 -46.63 -1.42 58.40
C ALA A 44 -46.48 -2.25 57.09
N GLY A 45 -45.24 -2.64 56.79
CA GLY A 45 -44.96 -4.01 56.29
C GLY A 45 -44.80 -4.24 54.78
N PHE A 46 -45.61 -3.63 53.91
CA PHE A 46 -45.60 -3.96 52.47
C PHE A 46 -45.36 -2.77 51.54
N ARG A 47 -44.14 -2.66 50.99
CA ARG A 47 -43.84 -1.79 49.83
C ARG A 47 -44.23 -2.50 48.52
N THR A 48 -45.47 -2.36 48.07
CA THR A 48 -45.88 -2.85 46.75
C THR A 48 -45.43 -1.91 45.62
N ALA A 49 -44.17 -2.07 45.19
CA ALA A 49 -43.68 -1.54 43.92
C ALA A 49 -44.33 -2.29 42.74
N LYS A 50 -45.57 -1.90 42.41
CA LYS A 50 -46.35 -2.44 41.29
C LYS A 50 -46.40 -1.38 40.18
N TYR A 51 -45.98 -1.77 38.98
CA TYR A 51 -46.20 -0.99 37.76
C TYR A 51 -47.70 -0.94 37.41
N LEU A 52 -48.13 0.15 36.80
CA LEU A 52 -49.39 0.24 36.07
C LEU A 52 -49.31 -0.63 34.79
N ALA A 53 -50.48 -1.01 34.26
CA ALA A 53 -50.54 -1.80 33.02
C ALA A 53 -49.88 -1.07 31.84
N ASP A 54 -50.12 0.24 31.73
CA ASP A 54 -49.58 1.07 30.65
C ASP A 54 -48.07 1.26 30.76
N GLU A 55 -47.54 1.46 31.97
CA GLU A 55 -46.09 1.49 32.24
C GLU A 55 -45.43 0.17 31.83
N TRP A 56 -46.07 -0.97 32.13
CA TRP A 56 -45.57 -2.27 31.74
C TRP A 56 -45.59 -2.46 30.21
N PHE A 57 -46.68 -2.08 29.53
CA PHE A 57 -46.75 -2.13 28.07
C PHE A 57 -45.67 -1.22 27.44
N GLN A 58 -45.51 0.01 27.92
CA GLN A 58 -44.49 0.95 27.44
C GLN A 58 -43.08 0.37 27.57
N ASN A 59 -42.75 -0.25 28.72
CA ASN A 59 -41.44 -0.88 28.93
C ASN A 59 -41.18 -2.04 27.94
N CYS A 60 -42.16 -2.92 27.72
CA CYS A 60 -42.02 -4.00 26.75
C CYS A 60 -41.95 -3.52 25.29
N TYR A 61 -42.70 -2.48 24.91
CA TYR A 61 -42.57 -1.86 23.58
C TYR A 61 -41.22 -1.18 23.40
N ALA A 62 -40.71 -0.46 24.41
CA ALA A 62 -39.40 0.18 24.35
C ALA A 62 -38.28 -0.85 24.11
N ARG A 63 -38.26 -1.97 24.85
CA ARG A 63 -37.29 -3.05 24.64
C ARG A 63 -37.43 -3.76 23.29
N TYR A 64 -38.66 -3.96 22.82
CA TYR A 64 -38.90 -4.51 21.47
C TYR A 64 -38.37 -3.58 20.38
N HIS A 65 -38.59 -2.26 20.51
CA HIS A 65 -38.09 -1.29 19.55
C HIS A 65 -36.57 -1.15 19.61
N GLN A 66 -35.95 -1.16 20.79
CA GLN A 66 -34.50 -1.17 20.95
C GLN A 66 -33.87 -2.38 20.22
N ALA A 67 -34.34 -3.59 20.51
CA ALA A 67 -33.86 -4.81 19.83
C ALA A 67 -34.11 -4.83 18.31
N PHE A 68 -35.06 -4.03 17.81
CA PHE A 68 -35.25 -3.82 16.38
C PHE A 68 -34.24 -2.83 15.80
N THR A 69 -33.99 -1.69 16.46
CA THR A 69 -33.01 -0.68 16.01
C THR A 69 -31.57 -1.19 16.07
N ASP A 70 -31.24 -2.00 17.07
CA ASP A 70 -29.91 -2.59 17.24
C ASP A 70 -29.58 -3.58 16.10
N ARG A 71 -30.61 -4.29 15.62
CA ARG A 71 -30.49 -5.18 14.45
C ARG A 71 -30.43 -4.41 13.14
N ASP A 72 -31.23 -3.35 12.96
CA ASP A 72 -31.18 -2.52 11.75
C ASP A 72 -29.82 -1.79 11.59
N SER A 73 -29.23 -1.32 12.69
CA SER A 73 -27.90 -0.70 12.67
C SER A 73 -26.80 -1.72 12.35
N SER A 74 -26.84 -2.92 12.96
CA SER A 74 -25.87 -3.98 12.68
C SER A 74 -26.02 -4.57 11.27
N GLU A 75 -27.24 -4.79 10.77
CA GLU A 75 -27.51 -5.23 9.39
C GLU A 75 -26.92 -4.26 8.36
N ARG A 76 -27.07 -2.95 8.58
CA ARG A 76 -26.46 -1.88 7.77
C ARG A 76 -24.93 -1.88 7.87
N GLN A 77 -24.40 -1.94 9.09
CA GLN A 77 -22.97 -1.89 9.36
C GLN A 77 -22.21 -3.08 8.74
N ARG A 78 -22.79 -4.28 8.75
CA ARG A 78 -22.22 -5.44 8.02
C ARG A 78 -22.11 -5.17 6.53
N HIS A 79 -23.12 -4.54 5.93
CA HIS A 79 -23.11 -4.24 4.51
C HIS A 79 -22.00 -3.23 4.16
N GLU A 80 -21.86 -2.16 4.94
CA GLU A 80 -20.73 -1.21 4.85
C GLU A 80 -19.37 -1.90 5.02
N SER A 81 -19.26 -2.78 6.01
CA SER A 81 -18.04 -3.55 6.32
C SER A 81 -17.61 -4.44 5.14
N GLN A 82 -18.57 -5.17 4.56
CA GLN A 82 -18.34 -6.05 3.41
C GLN A 82 -18.00 -5.27 2.14
N GLN A 83 -18.68 -4.14 1.90
CA GLN A 83 -18.38 -3.24 0.78
C GLN A 83 -16.95 -2.69 0.90
N LEU A 84 -16.58 -2.15 2.06
CA LEU A 84 -15.24 -1.63 2.31
C LEU A 84 -14.15 -2.70 2.16
N ALA A 85 -14.39 -3.92 2.68
CA ALA A 85 -13.46 -5.04 2.54
C ALA A 85 -13.21 -5.46 1.08
N ALA A 86 -14.26 -5.41 0.24
CA ALA A 86 -14.18 -5.72 -1.18
C ALA A 86 -13.56 -4.57 -2.01
N GLU A 87 -13.91 -3.31 -1.72
CA GLU A 87 -13.36 -2.14 -2.41
C GLU A 87 -11.87 -1.96 -2.13
N THR A 88 -11.44 -2.10 -0.87
CA THR A 88 -10.02 -2.07 -0.47
C THR A 88 -9.23 -3.25 -1.08
N GLU A 89 -9.84 -4.42 -1.27
CA GLU A 89 -9.19 -5.52 -1.97
C GLU A 89 -9.04 -5.25 -3.45
N ALA A 90 -10.11 -4.81 -4.11
CA ALA A 90 -10.07 -4.46 -5.52
C ALA A 90 -9.08 -3.32 -5.79
N LEU A 91 -8.92 -2.36 -4.87
CA LEU A 91 -7.86 -1.34 -4.92
C LEU A 91 -6.47 -1.99 -4.78
N ALA A 92 -6.21 -2.69 -3.69
CA ALA A 92 -4.92 -3.33 -3.41
C ALA A 92 -4.45 -4.24 -4.57
N GLN A 93 -5.34 -5.06 -5.12
CA GLN A 93 -5.04 -5.91 -6.29
C GLN A 93 -4.65 -5.09 -7.52
N ARG A 94 -5.35 -3.97 -7.81
CA ARG A 94 -5.06 -3.10 -8.96
C ARG A 94 -3.75 -2.32 -8.78
N THR A 95 -3.46 -1.84 -7.57
CA THR A 95 -2.22 -1.09 -7.31
C THR A 95 -0.99 -2.01 -7.32
N GLN A 96 -1.08 -3.19 -6.70
CA GLN A 96 -0.04 -4.25 -6.79
C GLN A 96 0.24 -4.67 -8.24
N GLN A 97 -0.77 -4.68 -9.11
CA GLN A 97 -0.59 -4.94 -10.55
C GLN A 97 0.14 -3.80 -11.28
N ASP A 98 -0.21 -2.52 -11.04
CA ASP A 98 0.48 -1.38 -11.67
C ASP A 98 1.92 -1.22 -11.14
N SER A 99 2.17 -1.39 -9.84
CA SER A 99 3.52 -1.43 -9.27
C SER A 99 4.37 -2.55 -9.86
N THR A 100 3.82 -3.77 -9.98
CA THR A 100 4.53 -4.90 -10.61
C THR A 100 4.80 -4.64 -12.09
N ARG A 101 3.85 -4.05 -12.83
CA ARG A 101 4.04 -3.62 -14.23
C ARG A 101 5.15 -2.57 -14.38
N ARG A 102 5.23 -1.60 -13.47
CA ARG A 102 6.25 -0.53 -13.51
C ARG A 102 7.63 -1.01 -13.12
N LEU A 103 7.74 -1.97 -12.19
CA LEU A 103 9.00 -2.69 -11.94
C LEU A 103 9.46 -3.46 -13.18
N GLY A 104 8.54 -4.15 -13.87
CA GLY A 104 8.84 -4.83 -15.14
C GLY A 104 9.32 -3.89 -16.25
N ALA A 105 8.73 -2.70 -16.38
CA ALA A 105 9.20 -1.67 -17.31
C ALA A 105 10.59 -1.15 -16.93
N ARG A 106 10.82 -0.78 -15.67
CA ARG A 106 12.13 -0.33 -15.18
C ARG A 106 13.23 -1.38 -15.39
N LEU A 107 12.91 -2.68 -15.26
CA LEU A 107 13.85 -3.76 -15.55
C LEU A 107 14.27 -3.80 -17.03
N GLN A 108 13.35 -3.54 -17.95
CA GLN A 108 13.66 -3.44 -19.39
C GLN A 108 14.55 -2.24 -19.67
N ASP A 109 14.23 -1.07 -19.10
CA ASP A 109 15.03 0.15 -19.24
C ASP A 109 16.45 -0.04 -18.65
N ALA A 110 16.55 -0.57 -17.43
CA ALA A 110 17.83 -0.82 -16.75
C ALA A 110 18.68 -1.86 -17.48
N HIS A 111 18.06 -2.90 -18.06
CA HIS A 111 18.76 -3.84 -18.93
C HIS A 111 19.29 -3.14 -20.20
N GLY A 112 18.47 -2.30 -20.84
CA GLY A 112 18.86 -1.52 -22.02
C GLY A 112 20.08 -0.65 -21.75
N TRP A 113 20.06 0.14 -20.68
CA TRP A 113 21.18 0.99 -20.28
C TRP A 113 22.43 0.19 -19.91
N LYS A 114 22.30 -0.92 -19.17
CA LYS A 114 23.43 -1.82 -18.86
C LYS A 114 24.08 -2.38 -20.13
N SER A 115 23.30 -2.84 -21.10
CA SER A 115 23.82 -3.37 -22.36
C SER A 115 24.46 -2.29 -23.23
N GLU A 116 23.90 -1.08 -23.28
CA GLU A 116 24.47 0.04 -24.04
C GLU A 116 25.78 0.55 -23.39
N LEU A 117 25.83 0.71 -22.06
CA LEU A 117 27.06 1.09 -21.36
C LEU A 117 28.18 0.06 -21.58
N GLN A 118 27.87 -1.24 -21.51
CA GLN A 118 28.84 -2.29 -21.82
C GLN A 118 29.37 -2.16 -23.26
N ARG A 119 28.47 -1.97 -24.24
CA ARG A 119 28.83 -1.79 -25.65
C ARG A 119 29.69 -0.54 -25.90
N GLN A 120 29.51 0.52 -25.10
CA GLN A 120 30.34 1.72 -25.16
C GLN A 120 31.73 1.49 -24.55
N VAL A 121 31.84 0.75 -23.44
CA VAL A 121 33.14 0.32 -22.87
C VAL A 121 33.91 -0.53 -23.87
N GLU A 122 33.27 -1.54 -24.46
CA GLU A 122 33.87 -2.40 -25.50
C GLU A 122 34.34 -1.61 -26.73
N ALA A 123 33.59 -0.57 -27.14
CA ALA A 123 33.98 0.32 -28.23
C ALA A 123 35.17 1.23 -27.87
N LEU A 124 35.20 1.77 -26.65
CA LEU A 124 36.30 2.62 -26.16
C LEU A 124 37.62 1.84 -26.00
N ASP A 125 37.57 0.57 -25.60
CA ASP A 125 38.74 -0.32 -25.61
C ASP A 125 39.25 -0.55 -27.04
N ALA A 126 38.37 -0.92 -27.97
CA ALA A 126 38.73 -1.17 -29.36
C ALA A 126 39.33 0.08 -30.07
N GLU A 127 38.80 1.28 -29.78
CA GLU A 127 39.40 2.53 -30.26
C GLU A 127 40.75 2.81 -29.60
N THR A 128 40.88 2.54 -28.29
CA THR A 128 42.13 2.72 -27.55
C THR A 128 43.25 1.82 -28.06
N ASP A 129 42.96 0.55 -28.37
CA ASP A 129 43.92 -0.38 -28.98
C ASP A 129 44.34 0.05 -30.38
N LEU A 130 43.39 0.52 -31.20
CA LEU A 130 43.68 1.08 -32.52
C LEU A 130 44.59 2.32 -32.42
N LEU A 131 44.31 3.23 -31.49
CA LEU A 131 45.13 4.42 -31.24
C LEU A 131 46.52 4.06 -30.72
N LEU A 132 46.65 3.05 -29.84
CA LEU A 132 47.95 2.53 -29.37
C LEU A 132 48.77 1.95 -30.52
N ALA A 133 48.13 1.19 -31.43
CA ALA A 133 48.79 0.65 -32.61
C ALA A 133 49.26 1.74 -33.59
N GLN A 134 48.42 2.76 -33.87
CA GLN A 134 48.84 3.87 -34.73
C GLN A 134 49.91 4.75 -34.05
N LYS A 135 49.82 4.99 -32.74
CA LYS A 135 50.87 5.68 -31.96
C LYS A 135 52.22 4.97 -32.12
N GLN A 136 52.27 3.65 -31.90
CA GLN A 136 53.51 2.88 -32.04
C GLN A 136 54.05 2.91 -33.48
N ARG A 137 53.17 2.92 -34.49
CA ARG A 137 53.54 3.08 -35.90
C ARG A 137 54.14 4.46 -36.19
N LEU A 138 53.57 5.53 -35.63
CA LEU A 138 54.08 6.89 -35.77
C LEU A 138 55.42 7.08 -35.06
N GLU A 139 55.61 6.47 -33.89
CA GLU A 139 56.88 6.47 -33.16
C GLU A 139 57.98 5.78 -33.98
N ARG A 140 57.74 4.57 -34.49
CA ARG A 140 58.69 3.87 -35.39
C ARG A 140 58.98 4.66 -36.67
N ALA A 141 57.99 5.37 -37.21
CA ALA A 141 58.19 6.23 -38.38
C ALA A 141 59.04 7.47 -38.05
N LEU A 142 58.88 8.05 -36.85
CA LEU A 142 59.70 9.16 -36.36
C LEU A 142 61.16 8.71 -36.17
N ASP A 143 61.38 7.58 -35.49
CA ASP A 143 62.71 7.00 -35.29
C ASP A 143 63.43 6.73 -36.63
N ALA A 144 62.71 6.21 -37.63
CA ALA A 144 63.25 5.95 -38.96
C ALA A 144 63.74 7.22 -39.70
N THR A 145 63.25 8.42 -39.35
CA THR A 145 63.76 9.68 -39.93
C THR A 145 65.06 10.18 -39.31
N ALA A 146 65.46 9.66 -38.14
CA ALA A 146 66.63 10.17 -37.42
C ALA A 146 67.94 9.92 -38.19
N VAL A 147 68.07 8.76 -38.84
CA VAL A 147 69.26 8.40 -39.62
C VAL A 147 69.41 9.27 -40.88
N PRO A 148 68.38 9.44 -41.76
CA PRO A 148 68.43 10.42 -42.84
C PRO A 148 68.74 11.84 -42.37
N PHE A 149 68.15 12.29 -41.25
CA PHE A 149 68.42 13.64 -40.73
C PHE A 149 69.88 13.84 -40.31
N SER A 150 70.50 12.84 -39.67
CA SER A 150 71.94 12.87 -39.38
C SER A 150 72.73 12.94 -40.68
N ILE A 151 72.50 12.03 -41.62
CA ILE A 151 73.26 11.94 -42.88
C ILE A 151 73.27 13.28 -43.63
N VAL A 152 72.12 13.95 -43.76
CA VAL A 152 72.05 15.27 -44.43
C VAL A 152 72.80 16.34 -43.63
N THR A 153 72.66 16.35 -42.30
CA THR A 153 73.34 17.28 -41.40
C THR A 153 74.86 17.10 -41.44
N ASP A 154 75.34 15.86 -41.42
CA ASP A 154 76.75 15.50 -41.49
C ASP A 154 77.34 15.89 -42.86
N ASN A 155 76.59 15.70 -43.96
CA ASN A 155 76.98 16.17 -45.29
C ASN A 155 77.09 17.71 -45.37
N LEU A 156 76.17 18.45 -44.75
CA LEU A 156 76.24 19.91 -44.68
C LEU A 156 77.48 20.36 -43.88
N GLN A 157 77.69 19.82 -42.68
CA GLN A 157 78.89 20.10 -41.86
C GLN A 157 80.21 19.73 -42.57
N SER A 158 80.24 18.67 -43.37
CA SER A 158 81.41 18.32 -44.18
C SER A 158 81.69 19.33 -45.29
N ARG A 159 80.66 19.97 -45.84
CA ARG A 159 80.78 20.98 -46.90
C ARG A 159 81.18 22.36 -46.36
N GLU A 160 80.73 22.72 -45.16
CA GLU A 160 81.15 23.95 -44.44
C GLU A 160 82.67 24.00 -44.17
N ARG A 161 83.35 22.85 -44.18
CA ARG A 161 84.80 22.72 -43.94
C ARG A 161 85.67 22.93 -45.19
N ARG A 162 85.08 23.28 -46.34
CA ARG A 162 85.84 23.62 -47.56
C ARG A 162 86.67 24.90 -47.34
N GLN A 163 87.82 24.99 -48.00
CA GLN A 163 88.65 26.20 -47.98
C GLN A 163 88.29 27.14 -49.12
N HIS A 164 88.71 28.41 -49.02
CA HIS A 164 88.56 29.38 -50.11
C HIS A 164 89.50 29.01 -51.29
N PRO A 165 89.06 29.13 -52.55
CA PRO A 165 87.78 29.67 -53.02
C PRO A 165 86.61 28.66 -53.07
N ASP A 166 86.85 27.36 -52.84
CA ASP A 166 85.87 26.27 -53.04
C ASP A 166 84.75 26.20 -51.99
N LEU A 167 84.79 27.05 -50.95
CA LEU A 167 83.71 27.30 -50.00
C LEU A 167 82.55 28.05 -50.68
N VAL A 168 81.88 27.37 -51.61
CA VAL A 168 80.82 27.91 -52.47
C VAL A 168 79.49 27.26 -52.14
N ARG A 169 78.47 28.12 -52.05
CA ARG A 169 77.06 27.76 -51.90
C ARG A 169 76.48 27.20 -53.21
N ASP A 170 76.91 25.98 -53.55
CA ASP A 170 76.53 25.30 -54.79
C ASP A 170 75.13 24.67 -54.73
N ARG A 171 74.65 24.19 -55.89
CA ARG A 171 73.32 23.56 -56.02
C ARG A 171 73.11 22.38 -55.07
N VAL A 172 74.15 21.59 -54.77
CA VAL A 172 74.03 20.41 -53.91
C VAL A 172 73.83 20.82 -52.45
N GLU A 173 74.46 21.91 -51.98
CA GLU A 173 74.12 22.48 -50.67
C GLU A 173 72.65 22.93 -50.61
N MET A 174 72.19 23.61 -51.66
CA MET A 174 70.81 24.11 -51.73
C MET A 174 69.77 22.99 -51.76
N GLU A 175 70.05 21.82 -52.34
CA GLU A 175 69.16 20.66 -52.23
C GLU A 175 69.26 19.97 -50.84
N LEU A 176 70.46 19.79 -50.28
CA LEU A 176 70.65 19.24 -48.92
C LEU A 176 69.94 20.07 -47.85
N LEU A 177 69.94 21.41 -47.96
CA LEU A 177 69.21 22.29 -47.05
C LEU A 177 67.69 22.08 -47.13
N LYS A 178 67.14 21.86 -48.33
CA LYS A 178 65.72 21.52 -48.50
C LYS A 178 65.39 20.14 -47.94
N GLU A 179 66.29 19.18 -48.10
CA GLU A 179 66.13 17.82 -47.56
C GLU A 179 66.10 17.85 -46.02
N ALA A 180 67.03 18.56 -45.39
CA ALA A 180 67.06 18.77 -43.94
C ALA A 180 65.77 19.44 -43.44
N GLU A 181 65.29 20.49 -44.13
CA GLU A 181 64.02 21.15 -43.78
C GLU A 181 62.80 20.23 -43.97
N LEU A 182 62.74 19.47 -45.06
CA LEU A 182 61.65 18.52 -45.31
C LEU A 182 61.60 17.44 -44.22
N ILE A 183 62.74 16.84 -43.87
CA ILE A 183 62.81 15.82 -42.81
C ILE A 183 62.43 16.44 -41.46
N ARG A 184 62.92 17.64 -41.13
CA ARG A 184 62.54 18.38 -39.91
C ARG A 184 61.03 18.64 -39.84
N ASN A 185 60.40 19.02 -40.96
CA ASN A 185 58.96 19.27 -41.02
C ASN A 185 58.14 17.97 -40.90
N ILE A 186 58.62 16.85 -41.45
CA ILE A 186 58.02 15.52 -41.26
C ILE A 186 58.13 15.07 -39.80
N GLN A 187 59.29 15.23 -39.17
CA GLN A 187 59.49 14.92 -37.75
C GLN A 187 58.54 15.72 -36.85
N GLU A 188 58.38 17.01 -37.12
CA GLU A 188 57.51 17.90 -36.37
C GLU A 188 56.02 17.53 -36.54
N LEU A 189 55.60 17.14 -37.74
CA LEU A 189 54.26 16.61 -37.98
C LEU A 189 54.02 15.31 -37.21
N LEU A 190 54.93 14.35 -37.29
CA LEU A 190 54.84 13.07 -36.58
C LEU A 190 54.74 13.27 -35.05
N LYS A 191 55.57 14.14 -34.47
CA LYS A 191 55.53 14.50 -33.04
C LYS A 191 54.16 15.06 -32.63
N ARG A 192 53.57 15.94 -33.45
CA ARG A 192 52.23 16.51 -33.20
C ARG A 192 51.15 15.44 -33.26
N THR A 193 51.17 14.55 -34.26
CA THR A 193 50.19 13.46 -34.38
C THR A 193 50.33 12.43 -33.25
N ILE A 194 51.55 12.12 -32.78
CA ILE A 194 51.77 11.30 -31.59
C ILE A 194 51.15 11.96 -30.35
N MET A 195 51.35 13.26 -30.15
CA MET A 195 50.75 14.00 -29.02
C MET A 195 49.22 14.02 -29.06
N GLN A 196 48.63 14.16 -30.26
CA GLN A 196 47.18 14.05 -30.47
C GLN A 196 46.66 12.65 -30.12
N ALA A 197 47.32 11.58 -30.59
CA ALA A 197 46.95 10.20 -30.26
C ALA A 197 47.07 9.91 -28.76
N VAL A 198 48.13 10.37 -28.09
CA VAL A 198 48.30 10.24 -26.63
C VAL A 198 47.19 10.97 -25.87
N THR A 199 46.78 12.15 -26.35
CA THR A 199 45.67 12.92 -25.74
C THR A 199 44.35 12.19 -25.90
N GLN A 200 44.05 11.62 -27.07
CA GLN A 200 42.83 10.85 -27.30
C GLN A 200 42.79 9.56 -26.46
N ILE A 201 43.90 8.81 -26.38
CA ILE A 201 44.02 7.63 -25.51
C ILE A 201 43.69 7.98 -24.04
N ARG A 202 44.14 9.15 -23.55
CA ARG A 202 43.83 9.61 -22.19
C ARG A 202 42.35 9.94 -22.02
N LEU A 203 41.71 10.55 -23.01
CA LEU A 203 40.28 10.88 -22.98
C LEU A 203 39.41 9.62 -23.04
N ASN A 204 39.72 8.66 -23.93
CA ASN A 204 38.96 7.42 -24.06
C ASN A 204 38.99 6.60 -22.77
N ARG A 205 40.14 6.55 -22.08
CA ARG A 205 40.26 5.92 -20.76
C ARG A 205 39.42 6.62 -19.69
N GLN A 206 39.47 7.95 -19.61
CA GLN A 206 38.66 8.72 -18.68
C GLN A 206 37.15 8.55 -18.94
N HIS A 207 36.74 8.44 -20.21
CA HIS A 207 35.35 8.13 -20.59
C HIS A 207 34.97 6.70 -20.20
N LYS A 208 35.86 5.72 -20.43
CA LYS A 208 35.66 4.32 -20.03
C LYS A 208 35.50 4.19 -18.51
N GLU A 209 36.39 4.78 -17.72
CA GLU A 209 36.30 4.81 -16.25
C GLU A 209 34.94 5.36 -15.77
N THR A 210 34.39 6.37 -16.45
CA THR A 210 33.06 6.92 -16.18
C THR A 210 31.95 5.91 -16.52
N CYS A 211 32.01 5.30 -17.72
CA CYS A 211 31.02 4.31 -18.15
C CYS A 211 31.06 3.00 -17.33
N GLU A 212 32.22 2.59 -16.81
CA GLU A 212 32.37 1.42 -15.94
C GLU A 212 31.73 1.65 -14.55
N LEU A 213 31.82 2.87 -14.00
CA LEU A 213 31.11 3.26 -12.78
C LEU A 213 29.59 3.28 -12.99
N ASP A 214 29.12 3.97 -14.03
CA ASP A 214 27.69 3.99 -14.39
C ASP A 214 27.15 2.56 -14.65
N TRP A 215 27.94 1.70 -15.29
CA TRP A 215 27.57 0.30 -15.54
C TRP A 215 27.46 -0.50 -14.24
N SER A 216 28.38 -0.31 -13.29
CA SER A 216 28.32 -0.95 -11.97
C SER A 216 27.05 -0.56 -11.21
N ASP A 217 26.74 0.74 -11.14
CA ASP A 217 25.51 1.24 -10.51
C ASP A 217 24.25 0.65 -11.17
N LYS A 218 24.24 0.53 -12.51
CA LYS A 218 23.14 -0.10 -13.26
C LYS A 218 23.03 -1.61 -13.02
N VAL A 219 24.14 -2.33 -12.84
CA VAL A 219 24.16 -3.76 -12.52
C VAL A 219 23.57 -4.02 -11.14
N GLU A 220 23.99 -3.27 -10.12
CA GLU A 220 23.46 -3.40 -8.76
C GLU A 220 21.98 -3.00 -8.69
N ALA A 221 21.61 -1.87 -9.29
CA ALA A 221 20.22 -1.43 -9.40
C ALA A 221 19.31 -2.47 -10.08
N TYR A 222 19.81 -3.12 -11.15
CA TYR A 222 19.09 -4.18 -11.86
C TYR A 222 18.90 -5.42 -10.98
N ALA A 223 19.91 -5.86 -10.23
CA ALA A 223 19.81 -7.03 -9.36
C ALA A 223 18.83 -6.80 -8.19
N ILE A 224 18.78 -5.58 -7.64
CA ILE A 224 17.79 -5.17 -6.64
C ILE A 224 16.38 -5.19 -7.23
N ASP A 225 16.16 -4.60 -8.41
CA ASP A 225 14.84 -4.58 -9.05
C ASP A 225 14.39 -5.98 -9.52
N GLU A 226 15.32 -6.86 -9.94
CA GLU A 226 15.02 -8.25 -10.31
C GLU A 226 14.54 -9.04 -9.09
N THR A 227 15.20 -8.87 -7.95
CA THR A 227 14.76 -9.45 -6.67
C THR A 227 13.37 -8.91 -6.28
N CYS A 228 13.16 -7.59 -6.39
CA CYS A 228 11.87 -6.94 -6.12
C CYS A 228 10.72 -7.43 -7.02
N SER A 229 11.03 -7.84 -8.25
CA SER A 229 10.08 -8.40 -9.22
C SER A 229 9.71 -9.86 -8.93
N ARG A 230 10.52 -10.60 -8.16
CA ARG A 230 10.25 -12.00 -7.78
C ARG A 230 9.36 -12.10 -6.53
N TYR A 231 9.19 -11.03 -5.76
CA TYR A 231 8.27 -11.01 -4.61
C TYR A 231 6.80 -10.99 -5.02
N SER A 232 6.06 -11.95 -4.47
CA SER A 232 4.61 -12.12 -4.60
C SER A 232 3.97 -12.22 -3.21
N SER A 233 2.64 -12.15 -3.13
CA SER A 233 1.88 -12.42 -1.90
C SER A 233 1.96 -13.88 -1.40
N GLN A 234 2.59 -14.78 -2.17
CA GLN A 234 2.84 -16.18 -1.79
C GLN A 234 4.31 -16.46 -1.42
N SER A 235 5.20 -15.46 -1.53
CA SER A 235 6.64 -15.63 -1.34
C SER A 235 7.04 -15.71 0.14
N THR A 236 7.54 -16.87 0.57
CA THR A 236 7.97 -17.14 1.96
C THR A 236 9.19 -16.34 2.42
N GLU A 237 9.94 -15.74 1.50
CA GLU A 237 11.09 -14.85 1.78
C GLU A 237 10.69 -13.42 2.15
N VAL A 238 9.39 -13.07 2.07
CA VAL A 238 8.87 -11.75 2.45
C VAL A 238 8.82 -11.63 3.97
N GLN A 239 9.94 -11.19 4.55
CA GLN A 239 9.97 -10.78 5.95
C GLN A 239 9.13 -9.53 6.15
N ALA A 240 8.39 -9.48 7.26
CA ALA A 240 7.86 -8.22 7.75
C ALA A 240 9.03 -7.39 8.30
N HIS A 241 9.09 -6.12 7.95
CA HIS A 241 9.97 -5.15 8.59
C HIS A 241 9.15 -4.16 9.43
N PRO A 242 8.43 -4.63 10.48
CA PRO A 242 7.87 -3.71 11.45
C PRO A 242 9.04 -2.89 12.00
N HIS A 243 8.77 -1.62 12.31
CA HIS A 243 9.75 -0.61 12.75
C HIS A 243 10.35 0.33 11.69
N SER A 244 9.92 0.25 10.43
CA SER A 244 9.77 1.48 9.63
C SER A 244 8.83 2.50 10.32
N SER A 245 7.88 2.00 11.13
CA SER A 245 6.94 2.77 11.98
C SER A 245 6.39 1.94 13.17
N LYS A 246 7.09 1.85 14.32
CA LYS A 246 6.71 1.02 15.50
C LYS A 246 5.32 1.42 16.13
N LEU A 247 4.57 0.61 16.91
CA LEU A 247 4.75 -0.72 17.59
C LEU A 247 3.36 -1.40 17.83
N GLU A 248 3.26 -2.59 18.46
CA GLU A 248 2.17 -3.59 18.33
C GLU A 248 1.93 -4.45 19.62
N GLU A 249 0.73 -5.08 19.80
CA GLU A 249 0.49 -6.48 20.28
C GLU A 249 -1.02 -6.86 20.45
N SER A 250 -1.41 -8.17 20.56
CA SER A 250 -2.82 -8.66 20.54
C SER A 250 -3.09 -10.03 21.26
N TRP A 251 -4.37 -10.46 21.37
CA TRP A 251 -4.83 -11.76 21.95
C TRP A 251 -6.12 -12.33 21.27
N CYS A 252 -6.53 -13.60 21.54
CA CYS A 252 -7.62 -14.31 20.82
C CYS A 252 -8.45 -15.40 21.58
N TRP A 253 -9.79 -15.26 21.51
CA TRP A 253 -10.91 -16.25 21.31
C TRP A 253 -11.15 -17.59 22.07
N GLY A 254 -12.45 -17.87 22.33
CA GLY A 254 -13.11 -19.21 22.45
C GLY A 254 -14.14 -19.36 23.61
N ASP A 255 -15.23 -20.15 23.56
CA ASP A 255 -15.97 -20.86 22.48
C ASP A 255 -17.37 -21.42 22.95
N ARG A 256 -18.44 -21.26 22.15
CA ARG A 256 -19.61 -22.18 21.92
C ARG A 256 -20.76 -22.48 22.95
N TRP A 257 -22.01 -22.53 22.42
CA TRP A 257 -23.18 -23.46 22.67
C TRP A 257 -24.59 -22.82 22.84
N HIS A 258 -25.66 -23.65 22.85
CA HIS A 258 -27.07 -23.29 22.50
C HIS A 258 -28.11 -24.05 23.41
N CYS A 259 -29.47 -24.05 23.30
CA CYS A 259 -30.41 -23.61 22.24
C CYS A 259 -31.80 -23.01 22.73
N PRO A 260 -32.95 -23.72 23.00
CA PRO A 260 -34.30 -23.17 22.67
C PRO A 260 -35.46 -23.26 23.73
N THR A 261 -36.48 -22.39 23.65
CA THR A 261 -37.91 -22.73 23.35
C THR A 261 -38.88 -21.51 23.40
N PRO A 262 -39.95 -21.43 22.57
CA PRO A 262 -40.40 -20.11 22.11
C PRO A 262 -41.72 -19.55 22.69
N LEU A 263 -41.76 -18.22 22.90
CA LEU A 263 -42.87 -17.33 22.46
C LEU A 263 -42.54 -15.82 22.60
N LEU A 264 -41.72 -15.42 23.58
CA LEU A 264 -40.95 -14.14 23.54
C LEU A 264 -39.68 -14.23 22.66
N HIS A 265 -39.58 -15.29 21.87
CA HIS A 265 -38.31 -15.78 21.33
C HIS A 265 -38.03 -15.29 19.91
N VAL A 266 -38.99 -14.62 19.25
CA VAL A 266 -38.78 -14.08 17.89
C VAL A 266 -37.75 -12.95 17.93
N PRO A 267 -37.85 -11.91 18.81
CA PRO A 267 -36.77 -10.95 18.99
C PRO A 267 -35.47 -11.62 19.45
N LYS A 268 -35.51 -12.48 20.49
CA LYS A 268 -34.30 -13.17 20.99
C LYS A 268 -33.60 -13.98 19.89
N TRP A 269 -34.31 -14.72 19.03
CA TRP A 269 -33.72 -15.45 17.91
C TRP A 269 -33.15 -14.52 16.85
N GLN A 270 -33.83 -13.40 16.57
CA GLN A 270 -33.35 -12.40 15.62
C GLN A 270 -32.06 -11.74 16.13
N THR A 271 -32.01 -11.32 17.40
CA THR A 271 -30.79 -10.81 18.04
C THR A 271 -29.69 -11.87 18.14
N LEU A 272 -30.00 -13.13 18.49
CA LEU A 272 -28.99 -14.21 18.53
C LEU A 272 -28.41 -14.52 17.16
N ARG A 273 -29.24 -14.53 16.11
CA ARG A 273 -28.76 -14.65 14.74
C ARG A 273 -27.91 -13.44 14.36
N GLU A 274 -28.35 -12.23 14.70
CA GLU A 274 -27.65 -10.99 14.38
C GLU A 274 -26.27 -10.94 15.05
N ILE A 275 -26.17 -11.38 16.31
CA ILE A 275 -24.91 -11.62 17.01
C ILE A 275 -24.02 -12.55 16.18
N THR A 276 -24.50 -13.73 15.77
CA THR A 276 -23.69 -14.66 14.99
C THR A 276 -23.31 -14.14 13.60
N ASP A 277 -24.23 -13.49 12.88
CA ASP A 277 -23.94 -12.90 11.58
C ASP A 277 -22.94 -11.70 11.73
N GLN A 278 -22.92 -11.02 12.88
CA GLN A 278 -21.94 -9.98 13.26
C GLN A 278 -20.60 -10.54 13.77
N GLU A 279 -20.57 -11.66 14.50
CA GLU A 279 -19.34 -12.41 14.85
C GLU A 279 -18.58 -12.81 13.56
N HIS A 280 -19.31 -13.27 12.54
CA HIS A 280 -18.75 -13.55 11.22
C HIS A 280 -18.24 -12.28 10.52
N ASN A 281 -18.88 -11.12 10.68
CA ASN A 281 -18.40 -9.84 10.14
C ASN A 281 -17.10 -9.39 10.83
N VAL A 282 -17.02 -9.48 12.16
CA VAL A 282 -15.80 -9.20 12.94
C VAL A 282 -14.66 -10.13 12.53
N ALA A 283 -14.94 -11.43 12.30
CA ALA A 283 -13.95 -12.37 11.79
C ALA A 283 -13.51 -12.05 10.34
N ALA A 284 -14.45 -11.68 9.46
CA ALA A 284 -14.16 -11.30 8.08
C ALA A 284 -13.33 -10.00 7.99
N LEU A 285 -13.62 -8.99 8.83
CA LEU A 285 -12.82 -7.77 8.92
C LEU A 285 -11.41 -8.05 9.45
N LYS A 286 -11.25 -8.89 10.48
CA LYS A 286 -9.93 -9.32 10.98
C LYS A 286 -9.12 -10.07 9.92
N GLN A 287 -9.76 -10.93 9.13
CA GLN A 287 -9.10 -11.60 8.00
C GLN A 287 -8.76 -10.61 6.87
N ALA A 288 -9.68 -9.71 6.50
CA ALA A 288 -9.44 -8.69 5.48
C ALA A 288 -8.26 -7.77 5.84
N ILE A 289 -8.13 -7.32 7.10
CA ILE A 289 -6.97 -6.55 7.58
C ILE A 289 -5.67 -7.33 7.31
N LYS A 290 -5.60 -8.59 7.76
CA LYS A 290 -4.45 -9.48 7.57
C LYS A 290 -4.12 -9.73 6.08
N ASP A 291 -5.13 -9.80 5.22
CA ASP A 291 -4.93 -9.96 3.77
C ASP A 291 -4.36 -8.71 3.09
N LYS A 292 -4.58 -7.50 3.65
CA LYS A 292 -3.98 -6.25 3.17
C LYS A 292 -2.60 -5.97 3.80
N GLU A 293 -2.28 -6.56 4.95
CA GLU A 293 -0.92 -6.48 5.52
C GLU A 293 0.15 -7.11 4.62
N MET A 294 -0.13 -8.21 3.91
CA MET A 294 0.87 -8.88 3.07
C MET A 294 1.27 -8.05 1.84
N PRO A 295 0.34 -7.47 1.05
CA PRO A 295 0.67 -6.45 0.05
C PRO A 295 1.45 -5.26 0.63
N LEU A 296 1.06 -4.74 1.80
CA LEU A 296 1.75 -3.63 2.45
C LEU A 296 3.21 -3.97 2.75
N ARG A 297 3.48 -5.16 3.31
CA ARG A 297 4.84 -5.67 3.55
C ARG A 297 5.64 -5.77 2.24
N VAL A 298 5.03 -6.23 1.15
CA VAL A 298 5.68 -6.28 -0.18
C VAL A 298 6.02 -4.88 -0.69
N ALA A 299 5.11 -3.91 -0.60
CA ALA A 299 5.35 -2.53 -1.02
C ALA A 299 6.43 -1.84 -0.16
N GLN A 300 6.37 -1.99 1.17
CA GLN A 300 7.36 -1.47 2.11
C GLN A 300 8.75 -2.09 1.91
N SER A 301 8.85 -3.41 1.73
CA SER A 301 10.14 -4.07 1.47
C SER A 301 10.71 -3.69 0.10
N ARG A 302 9.87 -3.48 -0.93
CA ARG A 302 10.29 -2.90 -2.22
C ARG A 302 10.83 -1.47 -2.05
N LEU A 303 10.17 -0.61 -1.26
CA LEU A 303 10.70 0.74 -0.95
C LEU A 303 12.02 0.69 -0.18
N TYR A 304 12.15 -0.19 0.81
CA TYR A 304 13.37 -0.35 1.61
C TYR A 304 14.55 -0.79 0.74
N GLN A 305 14.39 -1.84 -0.07
CA GLN A 305 15.46 -2.30 -0.97
C GLN A 305 15.87 -1.21 -1.98
N ARG A 306 14.90 -0.45 -2.49
CA ARG A 306 15.16 0.67 -3.41
C ARG A 306 15.79 1.91 -2.75
N SER A 307 15.86 1.96 -1.41
CA SER A 307 16.58 3.03 -0.69
C SER A 307 18.10 2.84 -0.66
N HIS A 308 18.59 1.64 -0.97
CA HIS A 308 20.03 1.31 -0.99
C HIS A 308 20.71 1.50 -2.36
N ARG A 309 20.02 2.05 -3.36
CA ARG A 309 20.62 2.23 -4.69
C ARG A 309 21.76 3.26 -4.65
N PRO A 310 22.87 3.01 -5.35
CA PRO A 310 24.02 3.93 -5.39
C PRO A 310 23.73 5.20 -6.21
N GLY A 311 24.58 6.20 -5.98
CA GLY A 311 24.79 7.34 -6.87
C GLY A 311 23.52 8.04 -7.37
N VAL A 312 23.41 8.14 -8.69
CA VAL A 312 22.28 8.80 -9.39
C VAL A 312 21.05 7.88 -9.54
N GLU A 313 21.19 6.58 -9.25
CA GLU A 313 20.10 5.59 -9.34
C GLU A 313 19.14 5.63 -8.14
N LEU A 314 19.48 6.38 -7.09
CA LEU A 314 18.58 6.76 -5.98
C LEU A 314 17.56 7.85 -6.40
N CYS A 315 17.03 7.73 -7.61
CA CYS A 315 16.14 8.69 -8.23
C CYS A 315 14.66 8.48 -7.81
N ARG A 316 13.93 9.59 -7.66
CA ARG A 316 12.46 9.57 -7.45
C ARG A 316 11.76 9.35 -8.79
N ASP A 317 11.80 8.12 -9.27
CA ASP A 317 11.21 7.72 -10.55
C ASP A 317 9.72 7.35 -10.47
N THR A 318 9.14 7.08 -11.63
CA THR A 318 7.74 6.68 -11.84
C THR A 318 7.33 5.39 -11.11
N ALA A 319 8.31 4.57 -10.70
CA ALA A 319 8.11 3.40 -9.84
C ALA A 319 8.22 3.76 -8.34
N GLN A 320 9.15 4.63 -7.94
CA GLN A 320 9.29 5.09 -6.56
C GLN A 320 8.01 5.80 -6.10
N PHE A 321 7.50 6.74 -6.90
CA PHE A 321 6.26 7.46 -6.57
C PHE A 321 5.07 6.50 -6.44
N ARG A 322 4.99 5.44 -7.26
CA ARG A 322 3.90 4.48 -7.16
C ARG A 322 3.99 3.57 -5.94
N LEU A 323 5.18 3.11 -5.58
CA LEU A 323 5.37 2.32 -4.35
C LEU A 323 5.09 3.15 -3.09
N VAL A 324 5.36 4.46 -3.12
CA VAL A 324 4.94 5.39 -2.04
C VAL A 324 3.42 5.50 -1.99
N SER A 325 2.75 5.83 -3.11
CA SER A 325 1.29 5.92 -3.13
C SER A 325 0.60 4.57 -2.84
N GLU A 326 1.21 3.44 -3.16
CA GLU A 326 0.71 2.11 -2.80
C GLU A 326 0.73 1.87 -1.29
N VAL A 327 1.79 2.30 -0.60
CA VAL A 327 1.84 2.28 0.87
C VAL A 327 0.79 3.23 1.45
N GLU A 328 0.64 4.45 0.93
CA GLU A 328 -0.37 5.42 1.37
C GLU A 328 -1.82 4.90 1.14
N GLU A 329 -2.12 4.32 -0.03
CA GLU A 329 -3.41 3.70 -0.37
C GLU A 329 -3.72 2.51 0.56
N LEU A 330 -2.72 1.69 0.90
CA LEU A 330 -2.87 0.53 1.78
C LEU A 330 -2.98 0.89 3.26
N ASP A 331 -2.21 1.87 3.75
CA ASP A 331 -2.30 2.35 5.14
C ASP A 331 -3.64 3.04 5.41
N LEU A 332 -4.15 3.85 4.45
CA LEU A 332 -5.51 4.41 4.52
C LEU A 332 -6.59 3.30 4.51
N SER A 333 -6.42 2.28 3.66
CA SER A 333 -7.32 1.13 3.61
C SER A 333 -7.34 0.35 4.94
N LEU A 334 -6.17 0.13 5.55
CA LEU A 334 -6.05 -0.55 6.85
C LEU A 334 -6.59 0.29 8.00
N ALA A 335 -6.46 1.62 7.96
CA ALA A 335 -7.05 2.51 8.94
C ALA A 335 -8.59 2.42 8.92
N ALA A 336 -9.21 2.54 7.72
CA ALA A 336 -10.66 2.43 7.56
C ALA A 336 -11.20 1.04 7.96
N LEU A 337 -10.48 -0.04 7.63
CA LEU A 337 -10.86 -1.40 8.05
C LEU A 337 -10.74 -1.60 9.57
N LYS A 338 -9.76 -0.98 10.23
CA LYS A 338 -9.61 -1.02 11.70
C LYS A 338 -10.69 -0.18 12.40
N GLU A 339 -11.08 0.96 11.83
CA GLU A 339 -12.20 1.77 12.31
C GLU A 339 -13.51 0.98 12.22
N LYS A 340 -13.83 0.40 11.05
CA LYS A 340 -15.02 -0.46 10.90
C LYS A 340 -14.98 -1.72 11.78
N LEU A 341 -13.81 -2.29 12.06
CA LEU A 341 -13.67 -3.38 13.03
C LEU A 341 -14.04 -2.92 14.45
N LEU A 342 -13.54 -1.77 14.89
CA LEU A 342 -13.85 -1.21 16.20
C LEU A 342 -15.35 -0.88 16.34
N GLU A 343 -15.97 -0.28 15.32
CA GLU A 343 -17.42 -0.08 15.32
C GLU A 343 -18.18 -1.43 15.40
N ALA A 344 -17.71 -2.47 14.69
CA ALA A 344 -18.38 -3.76 14.63
C ALA A 344 -18.32 -4.52 15.96
N GLU A 345 -17.19 -4.43 16.67
CA GLU A 345 -17.03 -4.98 18.03
C GLU A 345 -17.89 -4.24 19.06
N GLN A 346 -18.04 -2.92 18.95
CA GLN A 346 -18.96 -2.14 19.78
C GLN A 346 -20.43 -2.51 19.52
N SER A 347 -20.82 -2.65 18.25
CA SER A 347 -22.17 -3.09 17.85
C SER A 347 -22.47 -4.51 18.35
N LEU A 348 -21.50 -5.43 18.28
CA LEU A 348 -21.63 -6.78 18.82
C LEU A 348 -21.88 -6.76 20.34
N HIS A 349 -21.11 -5.98 21.10
CA HIS A 349 -21.31 -5.84 22.55
C HIS A 349 -22.70 -5.28 22.90
N HIS A 350 -23.18 -4.28 22.15
CA HIS A 350 -24.51 -3.70 22.34
C HIS A 350 -25.65 -4.71 22.03
N LEU A 351 -25.48 -5.54 21.00
CA LEU A 351 -26.38 -6.67 20.73
C LEU A 351 -26.38 -7.72 21.85
N GLU A 352 -25.22 -8.00 22.46
CA GLU A 352 -25.10 -8.90 23.61
C GLU A 352 -25.82 -8.36 24.86
N ASP A 353 -25.70 -7.08 25.15
CA ASP A 353 -26.43 -6.43 26.25
C ASP A 353 -27.94 -6.52 26.00
N THR A 354 -28.41 -6.15 24.80
CA THR A 354 -29.82 -6.31 24.39
C THR A 354 -30.29 -7.77 24.46
N ARG A 355 -29.45 -8.76 24.11
CA ARG A 355 -29.75 -10.19 24.32
C ARG A 355 -29.96 -10.48 25.80
N MET A 356 -29.03 -10.09 26.68
CA MET A 356 -29.12 -10.36 28.12
C MET A 356 -30.36 -9.70 28.75
N ASP A 357 -30.73 -8.52 28.28
CA ASP A 357 -31.88 -7.78 28.76
C ASP A 357 -33.22 -8.40 28.30
N LEU A 358 -33.28 -8.93 27.06
CA LEU A 358 -34.38 -9.78 26.58
C LEU A 358 -34.46 -11.11 27.34
N GLU A 359 -33.33 -11.75 27.66
CA GLU A 359 -33.29 -13.01 28.43
C GLU A 359 -33.79 -12.83 29.87
N LYS A 360 -33.43 -11.70 30.50
CA LYS A 360 -33.94 -11.28 31.81
C LYS A 360 -35.46 -11.09 31.79
N ASP A 361 -36.02 -10.48 30.75
CA ASP A 361 -37.48 -10.38 30.59
C ASP A 361 -38.15 -11.72 30.29
N ILE A 362 -37.54 -12.59 29.48
CA ILE A 362 -38.02 -13.96 29.26
C ILE A 362 -38.06 -14.72 30.58
N ALA A 363 -37.05 -14.59 31.46
CA ALA A 363 -37.04 -15.20 32.78
C ALA A 363 -38.15 -14.64 33.69
N VAL A 364 -38.32 -13.32 33.74
CA VAL A 364 -39.41 -12.66 34.50
C VAL A 364 -40.79 -13.13 34.01
N LYS A 365 -41.03 -13.13 32.70
CA LYS A 365 -42.30 -13.56 32.10
C LYS A 365 -42.56 -15.05 32.27
N THR A 366 -41.52 -15.87 32.21
CA THR A 366 -41.62 -17.32 32.52
C THR A 366 -42.00 -17.56 33.97
N ASN A 367 -41.43 -16.80 34.92
CA ASN A 367 -41.82 -16.86 36.33
C ASN A 367 -43.27 -16.38 36.56
N SER A 368 -43.70 -15.28 35.92
CA SER A 368 -45.10 -14.84 35.95
C SER A 368 -46.04 -15.95 35.43
N LEU A 369 -45.77 -16.50 34.25
CA LEU A 369 -46.57 -17.59 33.67
C LEU A 369 -46.59 -18.85 34.53
N PHE A 370 -45.48 -19.18 35.21
CA PHE A 370 -45.41 -20.28 36.17
C PHE A 370 -46.29 -20.01 37.40
N ILE A 371 -46.22 -18.80 37.98
CA ILE A 371 -47.08 -18.40 39.10
C ILE A 371 -48.56 -18.45 38.69
N ASP A 372 -48.91 -17.86 37.54
CA ASP A 372 -50.30 -17.77 37.11
C ASP A 372 -50.88 -19.14 36.75
N ARG A 373 -50.12 -20.02 36.09
CA ARG A 373 -50.57 -21.39 35.76
C ARG A 373 -50.57 -22.29 37.00
N GLN A 374 -49.43 -22.44 37.67
CA GLN A 374 -49.22 -23.48 38.68
C GLN A 374 -49.61 -23.07 40.11
N LYS A 375 -49.81 -21.77 40.39
CA LYS A 375 -50.23 -21.27 41.71
C LYS A 375 -51.60 -20.61 41.68
N CYS A 376 -51.89 -19.75 40.70
CA CYS A 376 -53.16 -19.02 40.63
C CYS A 376 -54.30 -19.88 40.03
N LEU A 377 -54.12 -20.37 38.80
CA LEU A 377 -55.15 -21.17 38.12
C LEU A 377 -55.36 -22.53 38.80
N ALA A 378 -54.30 -23.24 39.18
CA ALA A 378 -54.39 -24.51 39.92
C ALA A 378 -55.11 -24.42 41.29
N ARG A 379 -55.14 -23.23 41.92
CA ARG A 379 -55.98 -22.98 43.11
C ARG A 379 -57.42 -22.63 42.76
N ARG A 380 -57.64 -21.92 41.64
CA ARG A 380 -58.98 -21.56 41.14
C ARG A 380 -59.76 -22.76 40.59
N THR A 381 -59.09 -23.81 40.09
CA THR A 381 -59.73 -25.08 39.71
C THR A 381 -60.32 -25.86 40.89
N CYS A 382 -59.91 -25.53 42.12
CA CYS A 382 -60.44 -26.11 43.37
C CYS A 382 -61.29 -25.11 44.17
N TYR A 383 -61.82 -24.07 43.52
CA TYR A 383 -62.68 -23.09 44.19
C TYR A 383 -64.05 -23.73 44.53
N PRO A 384 -64.56 -23.58 45.76
CA PRO A 384 -65.82 -24.22 46.17
C PRO A 384 -66.99 -23.74 45.33
N SER A 385 -67.95 -24.65 45.11
CA SER A 385 -69.17 -24.34 44.35
C SER A 385 -70.05 -23.30 45.05
N VAL A 386 -70.91 -22.61 44.29
CA VAL A 386 -71.84 -21.60 44.84
C VAL A 386 -72.72 -22.19 45.96
N LEU A 387 -73.10 -23.47 45.83
CA LEU A 387 -73.86 -24.20 46.86
C LEU A 387 -73.08 -24.39 48.18
N GLN A 388 -71.75 -24.54 48.13
CA GLN A 388 -70.92 -24.63 49.33
C GLN A 388 -70.60 -23.25 49.94
N LEU A 389 -70.61 -22.19 49.12
CA LEU A 389 -70.35 -20.81 49.56
C LEU A 389 -71.58 -20.10 50.14
N ALA A 390 -72.79 -20.52 49.78
CA ALA A 390 -74.03 -19.97 50.33
C ALA A 390 -74.25 -20.33 51.82
N GLY A 391 -73.57 -21.38 52.31
CA GLY A 391 -73.92 -22.06 53.54
C GLY A 391 -75.14 -22.97 53.35
N HIS A 392 -75.21 -24.06 54.13
CA HIS A 392 -76.45 -24.82 54.25
C HIS A 392 -77.43 -24.03 55.13
N GLN A 393 -78.63 -23.76 54.60
CA GLN A 393 -79.80 -23.36 55.38
C GLN A 393 -80.47 -24.59 55.99
#